data_AF-A0A8E2E092-F1
#
_entry.id   AF-A0A8E2E092-F1
#
_cell.length_a   1.000
_cell.length_b   1.000
_cell.length_c   1.000
_cell.angle_alpha   90.00
_cell.angle_beta   90.00
_cell.angle_gamma   90.00
#
_symmetry.space_group_name_H-M   'P 1'
#
loop_
_entity.id
_entity.type
_entity.pdbx_description
1 polymer ?
#
loop_
_entity_poly.entity_id
_entity_poly.type
_entity_poly.pdbx_seq_one_letter_code
_entity_poly.pdbx_strand_id
1 'polypeptide(L)'
;MPAMKIRPWIVQKYGGTSIGKLLNTITGSIIPEHLQLYNVAVVCSARSGTSKSKGTTSLLLDAIRLATSSETSTVELDQVINVIKEEHLAAAHIAVREREQQKDRVIFEKLQQDIEKECEHLRSFLKAAWTIGEISERTQDRVLAVGEKLSCRILVASLMTNGVDAEVVLLDDIVQQTYGPSHRDQIKAYRRHPSEFLSALSTTIQIKISKCISKVPVITGFFGAMPESLLHSVGRGYSDLCAALCAAALSAEELQIWKEVDGIFTADPGKMKSARLLATVTSEEAAELTYYGSEVIHPLTIEQISNASISLRLKNVKNPLGAGTIIYPSSSSPGASPAPSSQHLPLSAAELTLHGRESANAKSVFMASNGYYGSTQYRRSPTAVTIKEAITVFNIRSNGRAKPQMFLAQIAERLARHDLTIDLISSSQQMISLAASSSNDGTGIDEAAVELEEIGVVSLARHMSIVSVVGHKMRNMVGVAGEIFSSLASARINIYLISQGASEINISFVVKAQEALLAMEVVHTNVMRIPLHSEQENNFIKGPWLY
;
A
#
# COMPACT_ATOMS: atom_id res chain seq x y z
N MET A 1 -36.28 10.80 -25.50
CA MET A 1 -35.33 9.87 -24.83
C MET A 1 -34.54 10.69 -23.82
N PRO A 2 -34.60 10.40 -22.51
CA PRO A 2 -33.73 11.10 -21.57
C PRO A 2 -32.29 10.72 -21.89
N ALA A 3 -31.43 11.72 -22.05
CA ALA A 3 -30.00 11.52 -22.30
C ALA A 3 -29.44 10.58 -21.23
N MET A 4 -28.85 9.45 -21.62
CA MET A 4 -28.10 8.60 -20.70
C MET A 4 -27.02 9.46 -20.05
N LYS A 5 -27.21 9.83 -18.78
CA LYS A 5 -26.16 10.49 -17.99
C LYS A 5 -24.96 9.54 -17.99
N ILE A 6 -23.87 9.96 -18.63
CA ILE A 6 -22.58 9.27 -18.56
C ILE A 6 -22.16 9.32 -17.09
N ARG A 7 -22.24 8.18 -16.40
CA ARG A 7 -21.79 8.08 -15.01
C ARG A 7 -20.26 7.95 -15.00
N PRO A 8 -19.55 8.70 -14.14
CA PRO A 8 -18.12 8.53 -13.98
C PRO A 8 -17.80 7.17 -13.36
N TRP A 9 -16.58 6.67 -13.62
CA TRP A 9 -16.10 5.43 -13.02
C TRP A 9 -15.45 5.70 -11.66
N ILE A 10 -15.70 4.80 -10.71
CA ILE A 10 -14.86 4.63 -9.52
C ILE A 10 -14.35 3.20 -9.46
N VAL A 11 -13.15 3.03 -8.91
CA VAL A 11 -12.60 1.71 -8.62
C VAL A 11 -12.57 1.52 -7.11
N GLN A 12 -13.15 0.43 -6.62
CA GLN A 12 -13.15 0.07 -5.20
C GLN A 12 -12.29 -1.17 -4.97
N LYS A 13 -11.28 -1.07 -4.12
CA LYS A 13 -10.44 -2.20 -3.73
C LYS A 13 -10.78 -2.66 -2.32
N TYR A 14 -10.99 -3.96 -2.14
CA TYR A 14 -11.24 -4.57 -0.83
C TYR A 14 -10.10 -5.51 -0.43
N GLY A 15 -9.60 -5.33 0.80
CA GLY A 15 -8.58 -6.19 1.40
C GLY A 15 -9.11 -7.57 1.81
N GLY A 16 -8.22 -8.54 1.99
CA GLY A 16 -8.58 -9.92 2.32
C GLY A 16 -9.37 -10.07 3.62
N THR A 17 -9.02 -9.31 4.67
CA THR A 17 -9.75 -9.32 5.95
C THR A 17 -11.11 -8.65 5.85
N SER A 18 -11.22 -7.58 5.05
CA SER A 18 -12.50 -6.93 4.75
C SER A 18 -13.47 -7.90 4.07
N ILE A 19 -13.00 -8.64 3.05
CA ILE A 19 -13.83 -9.65 2.36
C ILE A 19 -14.15 -10.81 3.31
N GLY A 20 -13.23 -11.22 4.19
CA GLY A 20 -13.46 -12.32 5.12
C GLY A 20 -14.49 -12.03 6.21
N LYS A 21 -14.53 -10.80 6.72
CA LYS A 21 -15.34 -10.44 7.90
C LYS A 21 -16.58 -9.62 7.58
N LEU A 22 -16.52 -8.81 6.52
CA LEU A 22 -17.48 -7.72 6.28
C LEU A 22 -18.10 -7.80 4.87
N LEU A 23 -18.12 -9.00 4.27
CA LEU A 23 -18.67 -9.22 2.93
C LEU A 23 -20.09 -8.65 2.79
N ASN A 24 -20.97 -8.92 3.75
CA ASN A 24 -22.36 -8.44 3.72
C ASN A 24 -22.47 -6.92 3.73
N THR A 25 -21.58 -6.22 4.45
CA THR A 25 -21.54 -4.75 4.44
C THR A 25 -21.09 -4.24 3.06
N ILE A 26 -20.09 -4.89 2.48
CA ILE A 26 -19.54 -4.54 1.17
C ILE A 26 -20.60 -4.70 0.07
N THR A 27 -21.23 -5.87 -0.01
CA THR A 27 -22.16 -6.23 -1.09
C THR A 27 -23.60 -5.80 -0.84
N GLY A 28 -23.99 -5.57 0.41
CA GLY A 28 -25.35 -5.16 0.79
C GLY A 28 -25.52 -3.65 0.98
N SER A 29 -24.46 -2.91 1.27
CA SER A 29 -24.52 -1.46 1.52
C SER A 29 -23.57 -0.67 0.63
N ILE A 30 -22.27 -0.94 0.73
CA ILE A 30 -21.25 -0.05 0.14
C ILE A 30 -21.34 0.02 -1.38
N ILE A 31 -21.26 -1.13 -2.06
CA ILE A 31 -21.30 -1.18 -3.53
C ILE A 31 -22.66 -0.67 -4.06
N PRO A 32 -23.82 -1.15 -3.57
CA PRO A 32 -25.14 -0.67 -4.01
C PRO A 32 -25.34 0.85 -3.89
N GLU A 33 -24.86 1.47 -2.81
CA GLU A 33 -24.97 2.92 -2.59
C GLU A 33 -24.20 3.70 -3.67
N HIS A 34 -22.98 3.28 -4.01
CA HIS A 34 -22.18 3.97 -5.02
C HIS A 34 -22.69 3.76 -6.45
N LEU A 35 -23.36 2.63 -6.74
CA LEU A 35 -23.97 2.35 -8.04
C LEU A 35 -25.10 3.33 -8.43
N GLN A 36 -25.61 4.12 -7.47
CA GLN A 36 -26.59 5.17 -7.76
C GLN A 36 -25.98 6.34 -8.54
N LEU A 37 -24.70 6.64 -8.28
CA LEU A 37 -24.00 7.81 -8.80
C LEU A 37 -22.90 7.45 -9.82
N TYR A 38 -22.28 6.27 -9.68
CA TYR A 38 -21.09 5.88 -10.42
C TYR A 38 -21.25 4.56 -11.17
N ASN A 39 -20.38 4.34 -12.15
CA ASN A 39 -20.02 3.00 -12.59
C ASN A 39 -18.93 2.46 -11.65
N VAL A 40 -19.15 1.30 -11.04
CA VAL A 40 -18.25 0.77 -10.00
C VAL A 40 -17.51 -0.46 -10.54
N ALA A 41 -16.19 -0.42 -10.55
CA ALA A 41 -15.35 -1.60 -10.72
C ALA A 41 -14.75 -2.03 -9.38
N VAL A 42 -14.75 -3.33 -9.09
CA VAL A 42 -14.35 -3.86 -7.78
C VAL A 42 -13.11 -4.72 -7.91
N VAL A 43 -12.04 -4.42 -7.18
CA VAL A 43 -10.80 -5.22 -7.15
C VAL A 43 -10.69 -5.95 -5.82
N CYS A 44 -10.46 -7.26 -5.86
CA CYS A 44 -10.43 -8.10 -4.66
C CYS A 44 -9.07 -8.72 -4.41
N SER A 45 -8.60 -8.63 -3.16
CA SER A 45 -7.52 -9.52 -2.67
C SER A 45 -8.06 -10.91 -2.31
N ALA A 46 -7.17 -11.89 -2.17
CA ALA A 46 -7.51 -13.19 -1.60
C ALA A 46 -8.12 -13.03 -0.18
N ARG A 47 -9.09 -13.87 0.16
CA ARG A 47 -9.81 -13.76 1.45
C ARG A 47 -8.89 -14.09 2.62
N SER A 48 -9.16 -13.50 3.78
CA SER A 48 -8.54 -13.88 5.06
C SER A 48 -9.61 -13.87 6.14
N GLY A 49 -9.85 -15.00 6.81
CA GLY A 49 -10.91 -15.14 7.81
C GLY A 49 -10.68 -14.28 9.05
N THR A 50 -9.84 -14.76 9.98
CA THR A 50 -9.64 -14.12 11.29
C THR A 50 -8.44 -13.17 11.32
N SER A 51 -7.32 -13.55 10.69
CA SER A 51 -6.08 -12.80 10.63
C SER A 51 -5.43 -12.91 9.24
N LYS A 52 -4.64 -11.89 8.85
CA LYS A 52 -3.81 -11.93 7.63
C LYS A 52 -2.79 -13.08 7.67
N SER A 53 -2.28 -13.44 8.84
CA SER A 53 -1.27 -14.52 8.98
C SER A 53 -1.82 -15.90 8.64
N LYS A 54 -3.12 -16.11 8.85
CA LYS A 54 -3.86 -17.33 8.45
C LYS A 54 -4.70 -17.12 7.18
N GLY A 55 -4.33 -16.12 6.37
CA GLY A 55 -5.04 -15.80 5.14
C GLY A 55 -4.81 -16.84 4.04
N THR A 56 -5.67 -16.86 3.04
CA THR A 56 -5.54 -17.78 1.89
C THR A 56 -4.19 -17.62 1.18
N THR A 57 -3.68 -16.40 1.02
CA THR A 57 -2.33 -16.18 0.44
C THR A 57 -1.23 -16.85 1.26
N SER A 58 -1.31 -16.81 2.60
CA SER A 58 -0.34 -17.50 3.46
C SER A 58 -0.43 -19.02 3.29
N LEU A 59 -1.65 -19.58 3.28
CA LEU A 59 -1.85 -21.01 3.04
C LEU A 59 -1.34 -21.45 1.66
N LEU A 60 -1.50 -20.60 0.63
CA LEU A 60 -0.96 -20.87 -0.70
C LEU A 60 0.57 -20.84 -0.72
N LEU A 61 1.19 -19.90 -0.01
CA LEU A 61 2.65 -19.87 0.19
C LEU A 61 3.14 -21.11 0.94
N ASP A 62 2.39 -21.57 1.95
CA ASP A 62 2.70 -22.79 2.68
C ASP A 62 2.61 -24.01 1.75
N ALA A 63 1.56 -24.09 0.92
CA ALA A 63 1.40 -25.14 -0.08
C ALA A 63 2.53 -25.14 -1.12
N ILE A 64 3.01 -23.96 -1.53
CA ILE A 64 4.20 -23.82 -2.40
C ILE A 64 5.45 -24.38 -1.71
N ARG A 65 5.68 -24.05 -0.43
CA ARG A 65 6.83 -24.57 0.32
C ARG A 65 6.77 -26.10 0.45
N LEU A 66 5.60 -26.65 0.80
CA LEU A 66 5.39 -28.10 0.87
C LEU A 66 5.57 -28.81 -0.48
N ALA A 67 5.20 -28.15 -1.58
CA ALA A 67 5.40 -28.67 -2.93
C ALA A 67 6.86 -28.59 -3.40
N THR A 68 7.73 -27.83 -2.72
CA THR A 68 9.15 -27.69 -3.08
C THR A 68 10.07 -28.57 -2.21
N SER A 69 9.60 -28.96 -1.02
CA SER A 69 10.38 -29.80 -0.11
C SER A 69 10.39 -31.27 -0.57
N SER A 70 11.59 -31.86 -0.61
CA SER A 70 11.80 -33.27 -0.96
C SER A 70 11.41 -34.25 0.15
N GLU A 71 11.20 -33.76 1.37
CA GLU A 71 10.95 -34.58 2.58
C GLU A 71 9.46 -34.64 2.96
N THR A 72 8.63 -33.81 2.35
CA THR A 72 7.21 -33.65 2.71
C THR A 72 6.30 -34.63 1.98
N SER A 73 5.32 -35.16 2.72
CA SER A 73 4.30 -36.05 2.17
C SER A 73 3.26 -35.26 1.37
N THR A 74 2.79 -35.82 0.25
CA THR A 74 1.65 -35.30 -0.52
C THR A 74 0.37 -35.17 0.32
N VAL A 75 0.29 -35.87 1.45
CA VAL A 75 -0.82 -35.76 2.42
C VAL A 75 -0.89 -34.37 3.06
N GLU A 76 0.25 -33.78 3.44
CA GLU A 76 0.27 -32.44 4.07
C GLU A 76 -0.15 -31.36 3.08
N LEU A 77 0.32 -31.47 1.83
CA LEU A 77 -0.11 -30.60 0.73
C LEU A 77 -1.63 -30.70 0.51
N ASP A 78 -2.18 -31.91 0.50
CA ASP A 78 -3.62 -32.12 0.36
C ASP A 78 -4.42 -31.53 1.53
N GLN A 79 -3.90 -31.61 2.75
CA GLN A 79 -4.51 -30.99 3.93
C GLN A 79 -4.61 -29.48 3.81
N VAL A 80 -3.52 -28.80 3.41
CA VAL A 80 -3.53 -27.33 3.22
C VAL A 80 -4.56 -26.92 2.16
N ILE A 81 -4.64 -27.64 1.04
CA ILE A 81 -5.62 -27.36 -0.02
C ILE A 81 -7.05 -27.64 0.46
N ASN A 82 -7.27 -28.68 1.26
CA ASN A 82 -8.57 -28.96 1.87
C ASN A 82 -9.00 -27.84 2.82
N VAL A 83 -8.09 -27.32 3.65
CA VAL A 83 -8.37 -26.16 4.52
C VAL A 83 -8.79 -24.95 3.68
N ILE A 84 -8.05 -24.64 2.61
CA ILE A 84 -8.43 -23.57 1.68
C ILE A 84 -9.85 -23.82 1.14
N LYS A 85 -10.13 -25.01 0.62
CA LYS A 85 -11.45 -25.36 0.05
C LYS A 85 -12.57 -25.21 1.09
N GLU A 86 -12.42 -25.78 2.28
CA GLU A 86 -13.42 -25.78 3.34
C GLU A 86 -13.74 -24.36 3.83
N GLU A 87 -12.71 -23.53 4.04
CA GLU A 87 -12.93 -22.14 4.42
C GLU A 87 -13.69 -21.36 3.33
N HIS A 88 -13.43 -21.63 2.05
CA HIS A 88 -14.11 -20.97 0.93
C HIS A 88 -15.55 -21.45 0.77
N LEU A 89 -15.82 -22.74 0.97
CA LEU A 89 -17.19 -23.29 0.97
C LEU A 89 -18.00 -22.73 2.15
N ALA A 90 -17.40 -22.63 3.33
CA ALA A 90 -18.03 -22.00 4.49
C ALA A 90 -18.36 -20.52 4.21
N ALA A 91 -17.43 -19.78 3.60
CA ALA A 91 -17.67 -18.39 3.20
C ALA A 91 -18.75 -18.25 2.12
N ALA A 92 -18.77 -19.15 1.12
CA ALA A 92 -19.82 -19.22 0.11
C ALA A 92 -21.20 -19.43 0.74
N HIS A 93 -21.28 -20.30 1.74
CA HIS A 93 -22.53 -20.59 2.46
C HIS A 93 -23.03 -19.38 3.28
N ILE A 94 -22.12 -18.55 3.79
CA ILE A 94 -22.44 -17.30 4.48
C ILE A 94 -22.82 -16.18 3.48
N ALA A 95 -22.15 -16.14 2.33
CA ALA A 95 -22.34 -15.12 1.31
C ALA A 95 -23.73 -15.16 0.64
N VAL A 96 -24.33 -16.35 0.58
CA VAL A 96 -25.63 -16.62 -0.07
C VAL A 96 -26.70 -16.98 0.98
N ARG A 97 -26.72 -16.28 2.13
CA ARG A 97 -27.58 -16.63 3.29
C ARG A 97 -29.06 -16.85 2.96
N GLU A 98 -29.57 -18.02 3.40
CA GLU A 98 -30.95 -18.37 3.76
C GLU A 98 -32.11 -18.13 2.78
N ARG A 99 -32.26 -19.14 1.89
CA ARG A 99 -33.48 -19.94 1.60
C ARG A 99 -34.82 -19.19 1.44
N GLU A 100 -35.21 -19.01 0.17
CA GLU A 100 -36.57 -19.36 -0.31
C GLU A 100 -36.68 -19.35 -1.84
N GLN A 101 -35.80 -18.62 -2.54
CA GLN A 101 -35.88 -18.47 -3.99
C GLN A 101 -35.01 -19.48 -4.75
N GLN A 102 -35.56 -20.03 -5.85
CA GLN A 102 -34.87 -20.97 -6.73
C GLN A 102 -33.58 -20.38 -7.32
N LYS A 103 -33.52 -19.06 -7.52
CA LYS A 103 -32.38 -18.35 -8.11
C LYS A 103 -31.12 -18.44 -7.24
N ASP A 104 -31.25 -18.27 -5.93
CA ASP A 104 -30.09 -18.25 -5.02
C ASP A 104 -29.48 -19.63 -4.86
N ARG A 105 -30.31 -20.69 -4.92
CA ARG A 105 -29.84 -22.09 -4.94
C ARG A 105 -28.96 -22.36 -6.14
N VAL A 106 -29.37 -21.92 -7.33
CA VAL A 106 -28.60 -22.08 -8.57
C VAL A 106 -27.26 -21.33 -8.49
N ILE A 107 -27.25 -20.11 -7.92
CA ILE A 107 -26.02 -19.34 -7.70
C ILE A 107 -25.07 -20.09 -6.75
N PHE A 108 -25.59 -20.60 -5.64
CA PHE A 108 -24.80 -21.33 -4.66
C PHE A 108 -24.22 -22.63 -5.21
N GLU A 109 -25.02 -23.46 -5.88
CA GLU A 109 -24.57 -24.71 -6.51
C GLU A 109 -23.46 -24.45 -7.54
N LYS A 110 -23.63 -23.40 -8.36
CA LYS A 110 -22.61 -23.01 -9.33
C LYS A 110 -21.32 -22.54 -8.66
N LEU A 111 -21.43 -21.74 -7.60
CA LEU A 111 -20.28 -21.28 -6.83
C LEU A 111 -19.53 -22.44 -6.17
N GLN A 112 -20.24 -23.39 -5.56
CA GLN A 112 -19.67 -24.58 -4.95
C GLN A 112 -18.87 -25.41 -5.97
N GLN A 113 -19.47 -25.71 -7.13
CA GLN A 113 -18.80 -26.44 -8.21
C GLN A 113 -17.53 -25.72 -8.69
N ASP A 114 -17.60 -24.40 -8.82
CA ASP A 114 -16.46 -23.60 -9.27
C ASP A 114 -15.33 -23.54 -8.23
N ILE A 115 -15.64 -23.50 -6.93
CA ILE A 115 -14.65 -23.57 -5.84
C ILE A 115 -13.97 -24.95 -5.83
N GLU A 116 -14.76 -26.03 -5.88
CA GLU A 116 -14.24 -27.40 -5.88
C GLU A 116 -13.33 -27.65 -7.08
N LYS A 117 -13.75 -27.22 -8.27
CA LYS A 117 -12.97 -27.33 -9.50
C LYS A 117 -11.64 -26.60 -9.41
N GLU A 118 -11.64 -25.37 -8.89
CA GLU A 118 -10.40 -24.58 -8.79
C GLU A 118 -9.43 -25.20 -7.77
N CYS A 119 -9.94 -25.70 -6.64
CA CYS A 119 -9.10 -26.37 -5.62
C CYS A 119 -8.52 -27.70 -6.14
N GLU A 120 -9.27 -28.46 -6.94
CA GLU A 120 -8.76 -29.71 -7.53
C GLU A 120 -7.73 -29.45 -8.63
N HIS A 121 -7.91 -28.38 -9.43
CA HIS A 121 -6.88 -27.92 -10.36
C HIS A 121 -5.60 -27.50 -9.63
N LEU A 122 -5.72 -26.72 -8.55
CA LEU A 122 -4.59 -26.32 -7.71
C LEU A 122 -3.85 -27.55 -7.14
N ARG A 123 -4.61 -28.54 -6.65
CA ARG A 123 -4.06 -29.81 -6.15
C ARG A 123 -3.28 -30.56 -7.22
N SER A 124 -3.89 -30.77 -8.37
CA SER A 124 -3.25 -31.47 -9.49
C SER A 124 -1.96 -30.75 -9.91
N PHE A 125 -2.00 -29.41 -9.96
CA PHE A 125 -0.86 -28.59 -10.33
C PHE A 125 0.29 -28.64 -9.34
N LEU A 126 0.01 -28.51 -8.03
CA LEU A 126 1.04 -28.57 -6.99
C LEU A 126 1.60 -29.98 -6.79
N LYS A 127 0.80 -31.04 -6.99
CA LYS A 127 1.31 -32.41 -7.00
C LYS A 127 2.27 -32.66 -8.17
N ALA A 128 1.98 -32.09 -9.34
CA ALA A 128 2.89 -32.15 -10.47
C ALA A 128 4.21 -31.41 -10.16
N ALA A 129 4.14 -30.21 -9.55
CA ALA A 129 5.32 -29.47 -9.13
C ALA A 129 6.14 -30.23 -8.08
N TRP A 130 5.49 -30.85 -7.09
CA TRP A 130 6.12 -31.72 -6.09
C TRP A 130 6.83 -32.92 -6.73
N THR A 131 6.22 -33.53 -7.75
CA THR A 131 6.84 -34.64 -8.49
C THR A 131 8.13 -34.20 -9.22
N ILE A 132 8.17 -32.95 -9.69
CA ILE A 132 9.35 -32.38 -10.35
C ILE A 132 10.43 -31.98 -9.32
N GLY A 133 10.03 -31.59 -8.11
CA GLY A 133 10.93 -31.11 -7.06
C GLY A 133 11.39 -29.65 -7.24
N GLU A 134 10.85 -28.95 -8.23
CA GLU A 134 11.19 -27.55 -8.51
C GLU A 134 9.94 -26.74 -8.86
N ILE A 135 9.88 -25.50 -8.37
CA ILE A 135 8.84 -24.53 -8.69
C ILE A 135 9.47 -23.20 -9.07
N SER A 136 9.15 -22.68 -10.25
CA SER A 136 9.62 -21.36 -10.67
C SER A 136 8.79 -20.24 -10.02
N GLU A 137 9.36 -19.04 -9.86
CA GLU A 137 8.66 -17.90 -9.27
C GLU A 137 7.37 -17.54 -10.04
N ARG A 138 7.40 -17.65 -11.37
CA ARG A 138 6.21 -17.48 -12.23
C ARG A 138 5.11 -18.48 -11.89
N THR A 139 5.49 -19.69 -11.55
CA THR A 139 4.55 -20.73 -11.14
C THR A 139 3.98 -20.45 -9.75
N GLN A 140 4.81 -19.96 -8.82
CA GLN A 140 4.37 -19.50 -7.51
C GLN A 140 3.32 -18.38 -7.63
N ASP A 141 3.59 -17.36 -8.45
CA ASP A 141 2.64 -16.27 -8.73
C ASP A 141 1.27 -16.79 -9.21
N ARG A 142 1.26 -17.80 -10.09
CA ARG A 142 0.02 -18.42 -10.59
C ARG A 142 -0.75 -19.19 -9.52
N VAL A 143 -0.06 -19.78 -8.55
CA VAL A 143 -0.69 -20.45 -7.40
C VAL A 143 -1.37 -19.41 -6.52
N LEU A 144 -0.74 -18.25 -6.29
CA LEU A 144 -1.34 -17.18 -5.49
C LEU A 144 -2.63 -16.64 -6.11
N ALA A 145 -2.67 -16.49 -7.44
CA ALA A 145 -3.82 -16.01 -8.20
C ALA A 145 -5.13 -16.75 -7.89
N VAL A 146 -5.03 -18.03 -7.50
CA VAL A 146 -6.18 -18.85 -7.10
C VAL A 146 -6.92 -18.22 -5.92
N GLY A 147 -6.19 -17.62 -4.97
CA GLY A 147 -6.78 -16.95 -3.82
C GLY A 147 -7.66 -15.76 -4.20
N GLU A 148 -7.20 -14.88 -5.09
CA GLU A 148 -8.01 -13.76 -5.61
C GLU A 148 -9.20 -14.26 -6.40
N LYS A 149 -9.02 -15.29 -7.24
CA LYS A 149 -10.06 -15.85 -8.08
C LYS A 149 -11.21 -16.42 -7.25
N LEU A 150 -10.90 -17.19 -6.21
CA LEU A 150 -11.90 -17.74 -5.29
C LEU A 150 -12.64 -16.63 -4.54
N SER A 151 -11.92 -15.59 -4.10
CA SER A 151 -12.47 -14.40 -3.43
C SER A 151 -13.46 -13.63 -4.32
N CYS A 152 -13.10 -13.38 -5.58
CA CYS A 152 -13.95 -12.70 -6.57
C CYS A 152 -15.26 -13.46 -6.82
N ARG A 153 -15.20 -14.79 -6.94
CA ARG A 153 -16.39 -15.64 -7.16
C ARG A 153 -17.38 -15.54 -6.00
N ILE A 154 -16.88 -15.56 -4.76
CA ILE A 154 -17.71 -15.39 -3.55
C ILE A 154 -18.37 -14.00 -3.53
N LEU A 155 -17.60 -12.95 -3.87
CA LEU A 155 -18.13 -11.58 -3.90
C LEU A 155 -19.21 -11.40 -4.98
N VAL A 156 -18.99 -11.93 -6.18
CA VAL A 156 -20.00 -11.93 -7.26
C VAL A 156 -21.28 -12.64 -6.83
N ALA A 157 -21.18 -13.84 -6.25
CA ALA A 157 -22.36 -14.57 -5.79
C ALA A 157 -23.14 -13.78 -4.72
N SER A 158 -22.45 -13.13 -3.79
CA SER A 158 -23.07 -12.26 -2.78
C SER A 158 -23.76 -11.03 -3.40
N LEU A 159 -23.12 -10.36 -4.37
CA LEU A 159 -23.73 -9.25 -5.11
C LEU A 159 -24.98 -9.69 -5.88
N MET A 160 -24.92 -10.82 -6.59
CA MET A 160 -26.05 -11.34 -7.37
C MET A 160 -27.23 -11.72 -6.47
N THR A 161 -26.96 -12.24 -5.27
CA THR A 161 -27.98 -12.53 -4.25
C THR A 161 -28.64 -11.24 -3.74
N ASN A 162 -27.87 -10.15 -3.61
CA ASN A 162 -28.37 -8.82 -3.27
C ASN A 162 -28.99 -8.07 -4.47
N GLY A 163 -29.22 -8.74 -5.60
CA GLY A 163 -29.87 -8.15 -6.78
C GLY A 163 -28.97 -7.27 -7.65
N VAL A 164 -27.65 -7.27 -7.43
CA VAL A 164 -26.67 -6.53 -8.24
C VAL A 164 -26.06 -7.47 -9.28
N ASP A 165 -26.22 -7.16 -10.57
CA ASP A 165 -25.60 -7.94 -11.64
C ASP A 165 -24.09 -7.68 -11.68
N ALA A 166 -23.31 -8.75 -11.56
CA ALA A 166 -21.86 -8.71 -11.40
C ALA A 166 -21.20 -9.89 -12.10
N GLU A 167 -19.96 -9.72 -12.55
CA GLU A 167 -19.22 -10.76 -13.25
C GLU A 167 -17.73 -10.71 -12.92
N VAL A 168 -17.10 -11.89 -12.83
CA VAL A 168 -15.67 -12.00 -12.53
C VAL A 168 -14.84 -11.65 -13.78
N VAL A 169 -13.86 -10.76 -13.62
CA VAL A 169 -12.88 -10.40 -14.63
C VAL A 169 -11.49 -10.88 -14.19
N LEU A 170 -10.96 -11.87 -14.91
CA LEU A 170 -9.64 -12.44 -14.62
C LEU A 170 -8.55 -11.67 -15.36
N LEU A 171 -7.51 -11.24 -14.64
CA LEU A 171 -6.36 -10.52 -15.22
C LEU A 171 -5.09 -11.39 -15.32
N ASP A 172 -5.18 -12.70 -15.13
CA ASP A 172 -4.05 -13.63 -14.97
C ASP A 172 -3.01 -13.64 -16.12
N ASP A 173 -3.37 -13.14 -17.30
CA ASP A 173 -2.57 -13.19 -18.52
C ASP A 173 -2.31 -11.82 -19.16
N ILE A 174 -2.64 -10.70 -18.49
CA ILE A 174 -2.51 -9.38 -19.13
C ILE A 174 -1.07 -9.01 -19.49
N VAL A 175 -0.07 -9.43 -18.69
CA VAL A 175 1.35 -9.22 -19.00
C VAL A 175 1.72 -9.91 -20.31
N GLN A 176 1.30 -11.17 -20.46
CA GLN A 176 1.56 -11.95 -21.66
C GLN A 176 0.77 -11.43 -22.88
N GLN A 177 -0.47 -10.97 -22.68
CA GLN A 177 -1.27 -10.38 -23.76
C GLN A 177 -0.66 -9.06 -24.27
N THR A 178 -0.04 -8.28 -23.38
CA THR A 178 0.53 -6.96 -23.72
C THR A 178 1.91 -7.07 -24.39
N TYR A 179 2.78 -7.95 -23.87
CA TYR A 179 4.19 -8.05 -24.30
C TYR A 179 4.51 -9.35 -25.07
N GLY A 180 3.51 -10.17 -25.35
CA GLY A 180 3.67 -11.47 -26.01
C GLY A 180 4.17 -12.57 -25.06
N PRO A 181 4.35 -13.80 -25.56
CA PRO A 181 4.70 -14.98 -24.74
C PRO A 181 6.18 -15.06 -24.33
N SER A 182 7.05 -14.25 -24.94
CA SER A 182 8.50 -14.31 -24.71
C SER A 182 8.88 -13.69 -23.36
N HIS A 183 9.22 -14.54 -22.39
CA HIS A 183 9.63 -14.08 -21.06
C HIS A 183 10.86 -13.16 -21.09
N ARG A 184 11.81 -13.44 -21.99
CA ARG A 184 13.02 -12.63 -22.14
C ARG A 184 12.70 -11.20 -22.58
N ASP A 185 11.72 -11.03 -23.47
CA ASP A 185 11.32 -9.71 -23.96
C ASP A 185 10.53 -8.94 -22.89
N GLN A 186 9.71 -9.65 -22.11
CA GLN A 186 9.03 -9.08 -20.95
C GLN A 186 10.03 -8.53 -19.92
N ILE A 187 11.05 -9.31 -19.54
CA ILE A 187 12.13 -8.85 -18.62
C ILE A 187 12.83 -7.62 -19.18
N LYS A 188 13.18 -7.65 -20.47
CA LYS A 188 13.90 -6.55 -21.12
C LYS A 188 13.07 -5.27 -21.15
N ALA A 189 11.77 -5.37 -21.40
CA ALA A 189 10.84 -4.24 -21.37
C ALA A 189 10.72 -3.67 -19.96
N TYR A 190 10.48 -4.53 -18.97
CA TYR A 190 10.31 -4.14 -17.57
C TYR A 190 11.56 -3.46 -17.01
N ARG A 191 12.76 -4.04 -17.19
CA ARG A 191 14.01 -3.47 -16.68
C ARG A 191 14.38 -2.14 -17.31
N ARG A 192 13.95 -1.88 -18.54
CA ARG A 192 14.32 -0.65 -19.25
C ARG A 192 13.43 0.51 -18.82
N HIS A 193 12.12 0.30 -18.76
CA HIS A 193 11.14 1.32 -18.42
C HIS A 193 10.00 0.73 -17.57
N PRO A 194 10.19 0.55 -16.25
CA PRO A 194 9.17 -0.06 -15.38
C PRO A 194 7.82 0.68 -15.39
N SER A 195 7.83 2.01 -15.34
CA SER A 195 6.60 2.81 -15.29
C SER A 195 5.83 2.76 -16.62
N GLU A 196 6.52 2.82 -17.76
CA GLU A 196 5.91 2.61 -19.08
C GLU A 196 5.38 1.19 -19.22
N PHE A 197 6.11 0.21 -18.66
CA PHE A 197 5.70 -1.18 -18.70
C PHE A 197 4.32 -1.38 -18.10
N LEU A 198 4.13 -0.85 -16.89
CA LEU A 198 2.88 -0.88 -16.14
C LEU A 198 1.77 -0.07 -16.82
N SER A 199 2.09 1.13 -17.34
CA SER A 199 1.13 1.96 -18.04
C SER A 199 0.51 1.26 -19.25
N ALA A 200 1.31 0.49 -20.00
CA ALA A 200 0.80 -0.24 -21.17
C ALA A 200 -0.20 -1.35 -20.81
N LEU A 201 -0.12 -1.92 -19.59
CA LEU A 201 -1.09 -2.93 -19.12
C LEU A 201 -2.50 -2.34 -19.02
N SER A 202 -2.62 -1.04 -18.73
CA SER A 202 -3.91 -0.35 -18.59
C SER A 202 -4.78 -0.48 -19.83
N THR A 203 -4.20 -0.43 -21.04
CA THR A 203 -4.93 -0.62 -22.31
C THR A 203 -5.57 -2.01 -22.39
N THR A 204 -4.80 -3.05 -22.06
CA THR A 204 -5.29 -4.44 -22.06
C THR A 204 -6.34 -4.66 -20.98
N ILE A 205 -6.16 -4.06 -19.80
CA ILE A 205 -7.14 -4.08 -18.70
C ILE A 205 -8.45 -3.44 -19.16
N GLN A 206 -8.39 -2.27 -19.81
CA GLN A 206 -9.57 -1.57 -20.33
C GLN A 206 -10.38 -2.45 -21.28
N ILE A 207 -9.72 -3.13 -22.23
CA ILE A 207 -10.36 -4.05 -23.19
C ILE A 207 -11.05 -5.22 -22.47
N LYS A 208 -10.47 -5.73 -21.38
CA LYS A 208 -11.10 -6.79 -20.59
C LYS A 208 -12.32 -6.29 -19.82
N ILE A 209 -12.21 -5.14 -19.17
CA ILE A 209 -13.31 -4.57 -18.38
C ILE A 209 -14.46 -4.12 -19.29
N SER A 210 -14.16 -3.60 -20.48
CA SER A 210 -15.19 -3.14 -21.43
C SER A 210 -16.13 -4.25 -21.92
N LYS A 211 -15.72 -5.52 -21.83
CA LYS A 211 -16.58 -6.68 -22.12
C LYS A 211 -17.68 -6.88 -21.06
N CYS A 212 -17.52 -6.27 -19.88
CA CYS A 212 -18.40 -6.38 -18.73
C CYS A 212 -19.15 -5.06 -18.43
N ILE A 213 -19.28 -4.15 -19.41
CA ILE A 213 -19.75 -2.78 -19.15
C ILE A 213 -21.20 -2.67 -18.64
N SER A 214 -22.02 -3.70 -18.87
CA SER A 214 -23.42 -3.74 -18.43
C SER A 214 -23.59 -4.25 -17.00
N LYS A 215 -22.51 -4.70 -16.34
CA LYS A 215 -22.51 -5.31 -15.02
C LYS A 215 -21.43 -4.67 -14.15
N VAL A 216 -21.39 -5.03 -12.87
CA VAL A 216 -20.27 -4.68 -11.98
C VAL A 216 -19.10 -5.65 -12.26
N PRO A 217 -17.97 -5.18 -12.82
CA PRO A 217 -16.79 -6.02 -13.00
C PRO A 217 -16.11 -6.24 -11.65
N VAL A 218 -16.03 -7.51 -11.22
CA VAL A 218 -15.29 -7.95 -10.04
C VAL A 218 -13.97 -8.56 -10.49
N ILE A 219 -12.90 -7.81 -10.30
CA ILE A 219 -11.59 -8.00 -10.90
C ILE A 219 -10.64 -8.66 -9.88
N THR A 220 -9.86 -9.63 -10.34
CA THR A 220 -8.80 -10.24 -9.53
C THR A 220 -7.71 -9.23 -9.20
N GLY A 221 -7.30 -9.16 -7.92
CA GLY A 221 -6.15 -8.36 -7.50
C GLY A 221 -4.82 -8.83 -8.11
N PHE A 222 -4.76 -10.07 -8.56
CA PHE A 222 -3.67 -10.60 -9.37
C PHE A 222 -3.88 -10.23 -10.85
N PHE A 223 -2.82 -9.75 -11.50
CA PHE A 223 -2.84 -9.26 -12.88
C PHE A 223 -1.75 -9.91 -13.75
N GLY A 224 -1.44 -11.16 -13.47
CA GLY A 224 -0.47 -11.94 -14.21
C GLY A 224 0.94 -11.88 -13.64
N ALA A 225 1.72 -12.89 -13.99
CA ALA A 225 3.07 -13.05 -13.48
C ALA A 225 4.00 -12.00 -14.11
N MET A 226 4.58 -11.17 -13.23
CA MET A 226 5.56 -10.16 -13.59
C MET A 226 6.90 -10.80 -13.95
N PRO A 227 7.75 -10.12 -14.74
CA PRO A 227 9.00 -10.70 -15.23
C PRO A 227 10.02 -11.04 -14.13
N GLU A 228 9.93 -10.36 -12.98
CA GLU A 228 10.77 -10.59 -11.79
C GLU A 228 9.92 -11.03 -10.59
N SER A 229 8.86 -11.81 -10.85
CA SER A 229 7.82 -12.21 -9.90
C SER A 229 7.04 -11.06 -9.29
N LEU A 230 5.73 -11.21 -9.17
CA LEU A 230 4.89 -10.22 -8.51
C LEU A 230 5.25 -10.09 -7.03
N LEU A 231 5.58 -11.19 -6.36
CA LEU A 231 5.99 -11.19 -4.95
C LEU A 231 7.36 -10.55 -4.72
N HIS A 232 8.32 -10.77 -5.60
CA HIS A 232 9.65 -10.22 -5.41
C HIS A 232 9.73 -8.75 -5.89
N SER A 233 9.15 -8.42 -7.04
CA SER A 233 9.19 -7.06 -7.58
C SER A 233 8.22 -6.08 -6.92
N VAL A 234 7.02 -6.52 -6.52
CA VAL A 234 5.98 -5.66 -5.92
C VAL A 234 5.74 -6.03 -4.46
N GLY A 235 5.87 -7.28 -4.07
CA GLY A 235 5.66 -7.69 -2.67
C GLY A 235 4.22 -7.53 -2.21
N ARG A 236 4.05 -7.36 -0.89
CA ARG A 236 2.72 -7.23 -0.27
C ARG A 236 2.10 -5.89 -0.69
N GLY A 237 0.93 -5.97 -1.33
CA GLY A 237 0.22 -4.77 -1.82
C GLY A 237 0.00 -4.75 -3.33
N TYR A 238 0.39 -5.80 -4.06
CA TYR A 238 0.13 -5.90 -5.50
C TYR A 238 -1.35 -5.72 -5.89
N SER A 239 -2.31 -6.08 -5.01
CA SER A 239 -3.73 -5.83 -5.30
C SER A 239 -4.09 -4.33 -5.29
N ASP A 240 -3.38 -3.52 -4.51
CA ASP A 240 -3.56 -2.05 -4.52
C ASP A 240 -3.01 -1.49 -5.83
N LEU A 241 -1.84 -1.99 -6.29
CA LEU A 241 -1.27 -1.66 -7.59
C LEU A 241 -2.23 -2.06 -8.73
N CYS A 242 -2.80 -3.27 -8.70
CA CYS A 242 -3.81 -3.71 -9.66
C CYS A 242 -5.00 -2.73 -9.73
N ALA A 243 -5.46 -2.26 -8.57
CA ALA A 243 -6.56 -1.30 -8.50
C ALA A 243 -6.19 0.07 -9.08
N ALA A 244 -4.96 0.54 -8.90
CA ALA A 244 -4.47 1.74 -9.57
C ALA A 244 -4.39 1.57 -11.09
N LEU A 245 -3.93 0.42 -11.59
CA LEU A 245 -3.92 0.13 -13.03
C LEU A 245 -5.35 0.08 -13.60
N CYS A 246 -6.30 -0.52 -12.88
CA CYS A 246 -7.71 -0.52 -13.26
C CYS A 246 -8.31 0.90 -13.27
N ALA A 247 -7.96 1.73 -12.28
CA ALA A 247 -8.41 3.12 -12.21
C ALA A 247 -7.87 3.95 -13.39
N ALA A 248 -6.59 3.79 -13.70
CA ALA A 248 -5.97 4.42 -14.86
C ALA A 248 -6.62 3.94 -16.17
N ALA A 249 -6.82 2.63 -16.34
CA ALA A 249 -7.46 2.02 -17.50
C ALA A 249 -8.89 2.54 -17.76
N LEU A 250 -9.63 2.81 -16.69
CA LEU A 250 -11.02 3.31 -16.76
C LEU A 250 -11.12 4.83 -16.78
N SER A 251 -10.00 5.55 -16.66
CA SER A 251 -9.99 6.99 -16.40
C SER A 251 -10.94 7.35 -15.25
N ALA A 252 -10.83 6.58 -14.16
CA ALA A 252 -11.73 6.70 -13.01
C ALA A 252 -11.58 8.07 -12.33
N GLU A 253 -12.69 8.59 -11.81
CA GLU A 253 -12.70 9.82 -11.03
C GLU A 253 -11.96 9.62 -9.69
N GLU A 254 -12.12 8.44 -9.09
CA GLU A 254 -11.54 8.11 -7.80
C GLU A 254 -11.20 6.62 -7.68
N LEU A 255 -10.04 6.32 -7.07
CA LEU A 255 -9.70 5.00 -6.56
C LEU A 255 -9.99 4.95 -5.05
N GLN A 256 -10.92 4.11 -4.61
CA GLN A 256 -11.22 3.89 -3.20
C GLN A 256 -10.56 2.61 -2.69
N ILE A 257 -9.67 2.72 -1.72
CA ILE A 257 -9.10 1.57 -1.02
C ILE A 257 -9.82 1.40 0.33
N TRP A 258 -10.60 0.32 0.42
CA TRP A 258 -11.43 -0.01 1.57
C TRP A 258 -10.69 -0.95 2.53
N LYS A 259 -10.54 -0.51 3.77
CA LYS A 259 -9.80 -1.19 4.85
C LYS A 259 -10.66 -1.31 6.11
N GLU A 260 -10.05 -1.75 7.21
CA GLU A 260 -10.69 -1.83 8.55
C GLU A 260 -10.33 -0.63 9.45
N VAL A 261 -9.74 0.42 8.87
CA VAL A 261 -9.31 1.66 9.55
C VAL A 261 -9.85 2.87 8.78
N ASP A 262 -10.13 3.97 9.49
CA ASP A 262 -10.77 5.17 8.92
C ASP A 262 -9.91 5.89 7.87
N GLY A 263 -8.59 5.78 7.95
CA GLY A 263 -7.69 6.40 6.99
C GLY A 263 -6.30 6.56 7.59
N ILE A 264 -5.63 7.65 7.22
CA ILE A 264 -4.31 8.02 7.74
C ILE A 264 -4.50 8.97 8.91
N PHE A 265 -3.77 8.73 9.99
CA PHE A 265 -3.82 9.54 11.20
C PHE A 265 -2.53 10.34 11.37
N THR A 266 -2.59 11.41 12.17
CA THR A 266 -1.42 12.22 12.56
C THR A 266 -0.34 11.42 13.30
N ALA A 267 -0.72 10.30 13.92
CA ALA A 267 0.14 9.33 14.58
C ALA A 267 -0.62 7.99 14.63
N ASP A 268 0.03 6.88 14.95
CA ASP A 268 -0.65 5.58 15.09
C ASP A 268 -1.69 5.63 16.23
N PRO A 269 -3.00 5.49 15.96
CA PRO A 269 -4.03 5.57 17.00
C PRO A 269 -3.96 4.44 18.03
N GLY A 270 -3.29 3.32 17.71
CA GLY A 270 -3.01 2.24 18.65
C GLY A 270 -1.92 2.60 19.66
N LYS A 271 -1.03 3.54 19.32
CA LYS A 271 0.06 4.04 20.18
C LYS A 271 -0.29 5.37 20.84
N MET A 272 -1.04 6.23 20.15
CA MET A 272 -1.34 7.60 20.55
C MET A 272 -2.86 7.86 20.50
N LYS A 273 -3.50 7.96 21.67
CA LYS A 273 -4.95 8.21 21.75
C LYS A 273 -5.40 9.57 21.22
N SER A 274 -4.52 10.58 21.26
CA SER A 274 -4.78 11.92 20.71
C SER A 274 -4.65 11.98 19.18
N ALA A 275 -4.32 10.87 18.51
CA ALA A 275 -4.17 10.82 17.07
C ALA A 275 -5.46 11.24 16.35
N ARG A 276 -5.32 12.09 15.33
CA ARG A 276 -6.45 12.62 14.55
C ARG A 276 -6.43 12.09 13.14
N LEU A 277 -7.62 11.78 12.61
CA LEU A 277 -7.78 11.41 11.21
C LEU A 277 -7.41 12.61 10.32
N LEU A 278 -6.56 12.38 9.33
CA LEU A 278 -6.25 13.36 8.30
C LEU A 278 -7.33 13.29 7.22
N ALA A 279 -8.00 14.41 6.96
CA ALA A 279 -8.98 14.47 5.88
C ALA A 279 -8.31 14.36 4.50
N THR A 280 -7.08 14.87 4.37
CA THR A 280 -6.30 14.79 3.13
C THR A 280 -4.79 14.83 3.36
N VAL A 281 -4.05 14.24 2.42
CA VAL A 281 -2.58 14.28 2.31
C VAL A 281 -2.16 14.35 0.84
N THR A 282 -0.92 14.78 0.56
CA THR A 282 -0.36 14.67 -0.80
C THR A 282 0.14 13.26 -1.08
N SER A 283 0.30 12.92 -2.37
CA SER A 283 0.90 11.64 -2.78
C SER A 283 2.31 11.43 -2.21
N GLU A 284 3.10 12.49 -2.15
CA GLU A 284 4.45 12.43 -1.57
C GLU A 284 4.43 12.18 -0.05
N GLU A 285 3.56 12.87 0.70
CA GLU A 285 3.39 12.64 2.14
C GLU A 285 2.93 11.20 2.41
N ALA A 286 1.98 10.70 1.62
CA ALA A 286 1.50 9.34 1.74
C ALA A 286 2.59 8.30 1.45
N ALA A 287 3.44 8.52 0.44
CA ALA A 287 4.54 7.62 0.11
C ALA A 287 5.55 7.50 1.28
N GLU A 288 5.90 8.63 1.90
CA GLU A 288 6.78 8.68 3.07
C GLU A 288 6.15 8.02 4.30
N LEU A 289 4.86 8.26 4.54
CA LEU A 289 4.13 7.63 5.65
C LEU A 289 4.02 6.12 5.50
N THR A 290 3.81 5.62 4.28
CA THR A 290 3.86 4.18 4.02
C THR A 290 5.20 3.58 4.37
N TYR A 291 6.30 4.20 3.90
CA TYR A 291 7.64 3.65 4.07
C TYR A 291 8.03 3.52 5.54
N TYR A 292 7.71 4.51 6.38
CA TYR A 292 8.11 4.55 7.80
C TYR A 292 7.05 4.02 8.78
N GLY A 293 6.15 3.13 8.34
CA GLY A 293 5.35 2.30 9.25
C GLY A 293 3.84 2.53 9.25
N SER A 294 3.30 3.40 8.40
CA SER A 294 1.86 3.44 8.11
C SER A 294 1.56 2.51 6.93
N GLU A 295 1.60 1.18 7.12
CA GLU A 295 1.36 0.19 6.05
C GLU A 295 -0.07 0.26 5.46
N VAL A 296 -0.34 1.33 4.72
CA VAL A 296 -1.66 1.66 4.24
C VAL A 296 -1.71 1.54 2.72
N ILE A 297 -0.66 1.86 1.96
CA ILE A 297 -0.72 1.78 0.50
C ILE A 297 0.66 1.49 -0.08
N HIS A 298 0.76 0.56 -1.02
CA HIS A 298 2.01 0.29 -1.72
C HIS A 298 2.55 1.52 -2.49
N PRO A 299 3.85 1.87 -2.45
CA PRO A 299 4.39 3.06 -3.12
C PRO A 299 4.11 3.13 -4.63
N LEU A 300 4.26 2.01 -5.35
CA LEU A 300 3.93 1.95 -6.78
C LEU A 300 2.46 2.28 -7.07
N THR A 301 1.54 1.99 -6.15
CA THR A 301 0.12 2.37 -6.29
C THR A 301 -0.02 3.89 -6.32
N ILE A 302 0.69 4.59 -5.43
CA ILE A 302 0.69 6.05 -5.32
C ILE A 302 1.31 6.67 -6.58
N GLU A 303 2.40 6.10 -7.11
CA GLU A 303 3.02 6.55 -8.36
C GLU A 303 2.03 6.45 -9.54
N GLN A 304 1.36 5.30 -9.71
CA GLN A 304 0.45 5.08 -10.84
C GLN A 304 -0.75 6.03 -10.82
N ILE A 305 -1.40 6.23 -9.67
CA ILE A 305 -2.51 7.19 -9.58
C ILE A 305 -2.02 8.63 -9.77
N SER A 306 -0.80 8.95 -9.34
CA SER A 306 -0.24 10.29 -9.47
C SER A 306 0.02 10.62 -10.95
N ASN A 307 0.59 9.68 -11.68
CA ASN A 307 0.80 9.81 -13.13
C ASN A 307 -0.53 9.91 -13.89
N ALA A 308 -1.56 9.19 -13.45
CA ALA A 308 -2.91 9.26 -14.02
C ALA A 308 -3.72 10.48 -13.56
N SER A 309 -3.21 11.30 -12.62
CA SER A 309 -3.93 12.42 -11.99
C SER A 309 -5.26 12.01 -11.32
N ILE A 310 -5.34 10.79 -10.79
CA ILE A 310 -6.52 10.23 -10.12
C ILE A 310 -6.36 10.41 -8.60
N SER A 311 -7.41 10.86 -7.91
CA SER A 311 -7.41 10.87 -6.44
C SER A 311 -7.63 9.48 -5.87
N LEU A 312 -6.90 9.15 -4.80
CA LEU A 312 -7.11 7.92 -4.03
C LEU A 312 -7.75 8.26 -2.71
N ARG A 313 -8.83 7.56 -2.32
CA ARG A 313 -9.45 7.69 -1.01
C ARG A 313 -9.32 6.41 -0.19
N LEU A 314 -8.83 6.55 1.03
CA LEU A 314 -8.85 5.49 2.03
C LEU A 314 -10.15 5.54 2.81
N LYS A 315 -10.86 4.41 2.91
CA LYS A 315 -12.13 4.30 3.61
C LYS A 315 -12.18 3.08 4.52
N ASN A 316 -13.07 3.11 5.51
CA ASN A 316 -13.29 2.01 6.45
C ASN A 316 -14.58 1.25 6.14
N VAL A 317 -14.47 -0.05 5.94
CA VAL A 317 -15.63 -0.94 5.73
C VAL A 317 -16.52 -1.01 6.99
N LYS A 318 -15.95 -0.85 8.18
CA LYS A 318 -16.72 -0.82 9.45
C LYS A 318 -17.47 0.49 9.66
N ASN A 319 -17.02 1.56 9.00
CA ASN A 319 -17.63 2.89 9.08
C ASN A 319 -17.80 3.49 7.67
N PRO A 320 -18.74 2.97 6.85
CA PRO A 320 -18.85 3.35 5.44
C PRO A 320 -19.17 4.83 5.17
N LEU A 321 -19.87 5.45 6.12
CA LEU A 321 -20.25 6.86 6.09
C LEU A 321 -19.08 7.79 6.42
N GLY A 322 -17.98 7.26 6.97
CA GLY A 322 -16.76 8.03 7.24
C GLY A 322 -16.16 8.60 5.95
N ALA A 323 -15.78 9.87 5.98
CA ALA A 323 -15.15 10.56 4.83
C ALA A 323 -13.78 9.98 4.45
N GLY A 324 -13.09 9.43 5.45
CA GLY A 324 -11.76 8.84 5.35
C GLY A 324 -10.67 9.85 5.02
N THR A 325 -9.61 9.41 4.34
CA THR A 325 -8.50 10.27 3.92
C THR A 325 -8.38 10.30 2.39
N ILE A 326 -8.35 11.50 1.80
CA ILE A 326 -8.11 11.67 0.36
C ILE A 326 -6.64 12.00 0.10
N ILE A 327 -6.01 11.20 -0.76
CA ILE A 327 -4.66 11.40 -1.27
C ILE A 327 -4.77 12.06 -2.63
N TYR A 328 -4.34 13.31 -2.72
CA TYR A 328 -4.31 14.03 -3.99
C TYR A 328 -2.96 13.85 -4.69
N PRO A 329 -2.97 13.71 -6.03
CA PRO A 329 -1.74 13.72 -6.80
C PRO A 329 -1.05 15.07 -6.66
N SER A 330 0.26 15.07 -6.40
CA SER A 330 1.08 16.27 -6.36
C SER A 330 1.08 16.97 -7.72
N SER A 331 0.83 18.28 -7.72
CA SER A 331 0.99 19.14 -8.89
C SER A 331 2.46 19.55 -9.03
N SER A 332 3.32 18.62 -9.44
CA SER A 332 4.72 18.92 -9.77
C SER A 332 5.04 18.35 -11.14
N SER A 333 5.19 19.23 -12.13
CA SER A 333 5.86 18.90 -13.37
C SER A 333 7.27 18.38 -13.04
N PRO A 334 7.72 17.24 -13.58
CA PRO A 334 9.07 16.76 -13.35
C PRO A 334 10.05 17.72 -14.02
N GLY A 335 10.89 18.42 -13.25
CA GLY A 335 12.13 19.03 -13.76
C GLY A 335 12.30 20.55 -13.71
N ALA A 336 11.43 21.34 -13.07
CA ALA A 336 11.67 22.79 -12.95
C ALA A 336 12.28 23.14 -11.57
N SER A 337 13.60 23.17 -11.49
CA SER A 337 14.28 23.97 -10.46
C SER A 337 13.80 25.43 -10.58
N PRO A 338 13.36 26.10 -9.52
CA PRO A 338 13.05 27.52 -9.61
C PRO A 338 14.37 28.28 -9.67
N ALA A 339 14.81 28.64 -10.89
CA ALA A 339 15.79 29.70 -11.04
C ALA A 339 15.18 31.01 -10.52
N PRO A 340 15.92 31.84 -9.77
CA PRO A 340 15.43 33.14 -9.36
C PRO A 340 15.50 34.06 -10.57
N SER A 341 14.37 34.31 -11.23
CA SER A 341 14.28 35.43 -12.15
C SER A 341 12.98 36.18 -11.96
N SER A 342 13.18 37.47 -11.76
CA SER A 342 12.23 38.54 -11.53
C SER A 342 11.30 38.79 -12.71
N GLN A 343 10.17 39.44 -12.37
CA GLN A 343 9.28 40.26 -13.18
C GLN A 343 7.92 39.64 -13.56
N HIS A 344 6.90 40.29 -13.00
CA HIS A 344 5.48 40.17 -13.26
C HIS A 344 5.13 40.29 -14.74
N LEU A 345 4.15 39.51 -15.19
CA LEU A 345 3.07 39.92 -16.09
C LEU A 345 1.88 38.93 -15.92
N PRO A 346 0.65 39.38 -15.67
CA PRO A 346 -0.51 38.49 -15.59
C PRO A 346 -0.97 38.13 -17.00
N LEU A 347 -0.89 36.86 -17.38
CA LEU A 347 -1.50 36.34 -18.60
C LEU A 347 -3.01 36.18 -18.41
N SER A 348 -3.77 36.66 -19.39
CA SER A 348 -5.23 36.80 -19.39
C SER A 348 -5.98 35.47 -19.46
N ALA A 349 -7.09 35.41 -18.72
CA ALA A 349 -7.95 34.25 -18.52
C ALA A 349 -8.92 33.94 -19.70
N ALA A 350 -8.40 33.65 -20.89
CA ALA A 350 -9.23 33.19 -22.00
C ALA A 350 -8.58 31.97 -22.68
N GLU A 351 -9.10 30.77 -22.36
CA GLU A 351 -9.06 29.49 -23.11
C GLU A 351 -9.02 28.28 -22.17
N LEU A 352 -10.07 28.07 -21.35
CA LEU A 352 -10.22 26.83 -20.57
C LEU A 352 -11.71 26.41 -20.52
N THR A 353 -11.98 25.23 -21.07
CA THR A 353 -13.28 24.59 -21.32
C THR A 353 -14.10 24.29 -20.05
N LEU A 354 -15.43 24.29 -20.21
CA LEU A 354 -16.43 24.54 -19.16
C LEU A 354 -16.76 23.38 -18.18
N HIS A 355 -16.20 22.19 -18.31
CA HIS A 355 -16.60 21.02 -17.48
C HIS A 355 -15.62 20.62 -16.37
N GLY A 356 -14.43 21.24 -16.28
CA GLY A 356 -13.42 20.94 -15.25
C GLY A 356 -13.30 21.97 -14.11
N ARG A 357 -13.95 23.14 -14.21
CA ARG A 357 -13.73 24.27 -13.29
C ARG A 357 -14.34 24.10 -11.90
N GLU A 358 -15.51 23.47 -11.78
CA GLU A 358 -16.17 23.33 -10.47
C GLU A 358 -15.42 22.35 -9.55
N SER A 359 -14.98 21.21 -10.09
CA SER A 359 -14.21 20.20 -9.33
C SER A 359 -12.80 20.68 -8.98
N ALA A 360 -12.09 21.34 -9.90
CA ALA A 360 -10.76 21.89 -9.63
C ALA A 360 -10.79 22.99 -8.55
N ASN A 361 -11.84 23.82 -8.54
CA ASN A 361 -12.03 24.85 -7.53
C ASN A 361 -12.47 24.25 -6.17
N ALA A 362 -13.31 23.21 -6.18
CA ALA A 362 -13.67 22.50 -4.95
C ALA A 362 -12.45 21.79 -4.33
N LYS A 363 -11.60 21.16 -5.16
CA LYS A 363 -10.33 20.55 -4.73
C LYS A 363 -9.40 21.58 -4.12
N SER A 364 -9.17 22.72 -4.78
CA SER A 364 -8.26 23.75 -4.26
C SER A 364 -8.77 24.36 -2.95
N VAL A 365 -10.08 24.61 -2.83
CA VAL A 365 -10.72 25.09 -1.59
C VAL A 365 -10.60 24.06 -0.47
N PHE A 366 -10.88 22.79 -0.75
CA PHE A 366 -10.76 21.71 0.24
C PHE A 366 -9.32 21.52 0.70
N MET A 367 -8.36 21.49 -0.22
CA MET A 367 -6.93 21.43 0.10
C MET A 367 -6.49 22.64 0.95
N ALA A 368 -6.89 23.86 0.58
CA ALA A 368 -6.58 25.07 1.34
C ALA A 368 -7.17 25.03 2.76
N SER A 369 -8.41 24.57 2.92
CA SER A 369 -9.04 24.40 4.24
C SER A 369 -8.31 23.41 5.16
N ASN A 370 -7.55 22.49 4.57
CA ASN A 370 -6.71 21.52 5.27
C ASN A 370 -5.23 21.92 5.34
N GLY A 371 -4.90 23.18 5.02
CA GLY A 371 -3.55 23.73 5.17
C GLY A 371 -2.64 23.60 3.94
N TYR A 372 -3.17 23.18 2.78
CA TYR A 372 -2.44 23.07 1.52
C TYR A 372 -2.78 24.24 0.59
N TYR A 373 -1.95 25.28 0.58
CA TYR A 373 -2.24 26.54 -0.11
C TYR A 373 -1.44 26.69 -1.42
N GLY A 374 -1.73 25.85 -2.41
CA GLY A 374 -1.15 25.96 -3.75
C GLY A 374 0.39 25.94 -3.78
N SER A 375 0.98 26.43 -4.87
CA SER A 375 2.44 26.41 -5.04
C SER A 375 3.21 27.43 -4.19
N THR A 376 2.52 28.41 -3.58
CA THR A 376 3.14 29.59 -2.95
C THR A 376 2.94 29.69 -1.44
N GLN A 377 1.98 28.98 -0.85
CA GLN A 377 1.72 29.01 0.60
C GLN A 377 1.70 27.57 1.14
N TYR A 378 2.27 27.37 2.33
CA TYR A 378 2.58 26.04 2.84
C TYR A 378 2.03 25.82 4.24
N ARG A 379 1.79 24.55 4.58
CA ARG A 379 1.53 24.14 5.96
C ARG A 379 2.72 24.53 6.81
N ARG A 380 2.48 25.17 7.96
CA ARG A 380 3.52 25.61 8.91
C ARG A 380 3.77 24.62 10.06
N SER A 381 3.06 23.49 10.07
CA SER A 381 3.30 22.38 11.00
C SER A 381 3.53 21.08 10.23
N PRO A 382 4.23 20.10 10.83
CA PRO A 382 4.24 18.74 10.32
C PRO A 382 2.83 18.16 10.17
N THR A 383 2.72 17.13 9.33
CA THR A 383 1.46 16.46 8.99
C THR A 383 1.23 15.22 9.85
N ALA A 384 2.26 14.41 10.07
CA ALA A 384 2.16 13.20 10.88
C ALA A 384 3.53 12.76 11.44
N VAL A 385 3.49 11.87 12.43
CA VAL A 385 4.66 11.24 13.06
C VAL A 385 4.48 9.73 13.06
N THR A 386 5.51 8.98 12.70
CA THR A 386 5.50 7.50 12.69
C THR A 386 6.68 6.93 13.47
N ILE A 387 6.56 5.66 13.88
CA ILE A 387 7.64 4.89 14.51
C ILE A 387 7.85 3.61 13.70
N LYS A 388 9.11 3.35 13.32
CA LYS A 388 9.57 2.03 12.85
C LYS A 388 10.39 1.36 13.95
N GLU A 389 9.93 0.19 14.38
CA GLU A 389 10.53 -0.60 15.47
C GLU A 389 11.56 -1.61 14.92
N ALA A 390 12.20 -2.36 15.82
CA ALA A 390 13.17 -3.42 15.49
C ALA A 390 14.35 -2.96 14.63
N ILE A 391 14.90 -1.78 14.96
CA ILE A 391 16.03 -1.19 14.25
C ILE A 391 17.34 -1.48 14.98
N THR A 392 18.38 -1.78 14.21
CA THR A 392 19.76 -1.83 14.68
C THR A 392 20.59 -0.78 13.96
N VAL A 393 21.37 0.00 14.73
CA VAL A 393 22.28 1.00 14.17
C VAL A 393 23.68 0.40 14.06
N PHE A 394 24.20 0.34 12.85
CA PHE A 394 25.58 -0.04 12.54
C PHE A 394 26.42 1.23 12.47
N ASN A 395 27.46 1.31 13.28
CA ASN A 395 28.48 2.36 13.20
C ASN A 395 29.78 1.72 12.72
N ILE A 396 30.17 2.03 11.49
CA ILE A 396 31.28 1.38 10.79
C ILE A 396 32.34 2.43 10.50
N ARG A 397 33.51 2.29 11.12
CA ARG A 397 34.67 3.14 10.88
C ARG A 397 35.59 2.47 9.87
N SER A 398 35.86 3.13 8.75
CA SER A 398 36.76 2.62 7.71
C SER A 398 38.18 2.38 8.24
N ASN A 399 38.80 1.30 7.77
CA ASN A 399 40.23 1.03 7.99
C ASN A 399 41.16 1.79 7.01
N GLY A 400 40.61 2.68 6.16
CA GLY A 400 41.35 3.54 5.25
C GLY A 400 41.84 2.88 3.95
N ARG A 401 41.52 1.60 3.71
CA ARG A 401 41.97 0.87 2.50
C ARG A 401 41.14 1.17 1.26
N ALA A 402 39.85 1.48 1.44
CA ALA A 402 38.92 1.76 0.35
C ALA A 402 38.59 3.26 0.26
N LYS A 403 38.37 3.76 -0.96
CA LYS A 403 37.79 5.10 -1.17
C LYS A 403 36.37 5.14 -0.60
N PRO A 404 35.86 6.31 -0.15
CA PRO A 404 34.54 6.41 0.48
C PRO A 404 33.38 5.81 -0.32
N GLN A 405 33.36 5.98 -1.65
CA GLN A 405 32.30 5.43 -2.51
C GLN A 405 32.35 3.90 -2.55
N MET A 406 33.56 3.34 -2.64
CA MET A 406 33.75 1.89 -2.61
C MET A 406 33.44 1.29 -1.25
N PHE A 407 33.77 2.02 -0.17
CA PHE A 407 33.43 1.61 1.18
C PHE A 407 31.92 1.50 1.39
N LEU A 408 31.14 2.50 0.93
CA LEU A 408 29.68 2.43 0.97
C LEU A 408 29.13 1.27 0.14
N ALA A 409 29.67 1.04 -1.06
CA ALA A 409 29.25 -0.06 -1.93
C ALA A 409 29.48 -1.43 -1.27
N GLN A 410 30.66 -1.63 -0.64
CA GLN A 410 30.98 -2.86 0.07
C GLN A 410 30.06 -3.11 1.27
N ILE A 411 29.70 -2.04 2.00
CA ILE A 411 28.76 -2.17 3.12
C ILE A 411 27.37 -2.57 2.60
N ALA A 412 26.86 -1.87 1.59
CA ALA A 412 25.53 -2.13 1.03
C ALA A 412 25.42 -3.55 0.47
N GLU A 413 26.45 -4.02 -0.25
CA GLU A 413 26.49 -5.37 -0.80
C GLU A 413 26.43 -6.45 0.29
N ARG A 414 27.21 -6.29 1.37
CA ARG A 414 27.23 -7.26 2.48
C ARG A 414 25.92 -7.29 3.24
N LEU A 415 25.34 -6.12 3.53
CA LEU A 415 24.01 -6.05 4.15
C LEU A 415 22.93 -6.70 3.29
N ALA A 416 22.99 -6.51 1.96
CA ALA A 416 22.03 -7.09 1.03
C ALA A 416 22.11 -8.63 0.96
N ARG A 417 23.30 -9.24 1.13
CA ARG A 417 23.45 -10.72 1.18
C ARG A 417 22.75 -11.35 2.38
N HIS A 418 22.52 -10.57 3.43
CA HIS A 418 21.90 -10.99 4.69
C HIS A 418 20.44 -10.54 4.82
N ASP A 419 19.81 -10.15 3.70
CA ASP A 419 18.43 -9.63 3.65
C ASP A 419 18.17 -8.45 4.60
N LEU A 420 19.21 -7.65 4.88
CA LEU A 420 19.08 -6.47 5.73
C LEU A 420 18.70 -5.25 4.89
N THR A 421 17.59 -4.63 5.25
CA THR A 421 17.13 -3.38 4.60
C THR A 421 17.71 -2.18 5.33
N ILE A 422 18.37 -1.29 4.59
CA ILE A 422 18.89 -0.01 5.10
C ILE A 422 17.78 1.04 5.03
N ASP A 423 17.44 1.65 6.17
CA ASP A 423 16.43 2.70 6.27
C ASP A 423 17.05 4.10 6.24
N LEU A 424 18.07 4.33 7.08
CA LEU A 424 18.71 5.63 7.21
C LEU A 424 20.22 5.49 7.07
N ILE A 425 20.82 6.49 6.42
CA ILE A 425 22.27 6.60 6.26
C ILE A 425 22.70 7.98 6.76
N SER A 426 23.76 8.00 7.57
CA SER A 426 24.50 9.20 7.93
C SER A 426 25.99 8.92 7.74
N SER A 427 26.70 9.82 7.08
CA SER A 427 28.10 9.62 6.72
C SER A 427 29.00 10.78 7.15
N SER A 428 30.25 10.43 7.43
CA SER A 428 31.37 11.33 7.66
C SER A 428 32.55 10.85 6.81
N GLN A 429 33.68 11.56 6.86
CA GLN A 429 34.85 11.21 6.02
C GLN A 429 35.36 9.78 6.22
N GLN A 430 35.27 9.22 7.44
CA GLN A 430 35.82 7.90 7.79
C GLN A 430 34.83 6.98 8.50
N MET A 431 33.60 7.42 8.76
CA MET A 431 32.60 6.63 9.47
C MET A 431 31.25 6.74 8.77
N ILE A 432 30.57 5.60 8.66
CA ILE A 432 29.21 5.50 8.17
C ILE A 432 28.36 4.90 9.29
N SER A 433 27.26 5.57 9.59
CA SER A 433 26.22 5.12 10.51
C SER A 433 24.98 4.76 9.71
N LEU A 434 24.47 3.55 9.91
CA LEU A 434 23.32 3.01 9.17
C LEU A 434 22.27 2.53 10.16
N ALA A 435 21.02 2.90 9.96
CA ALA A 435 19.90 2.25 10.61
C ALA A 435 19.37 1.16 9.67
N ALA A 436 19.35 -0.09 10.11
CA ALA A 436 18.88 -1.22 9.31
C ALA A 436 17.89 -2.09 10.10
N SER A 437 16.99 -2.73 9.35
CA SER A 437 16.01 -3.69 9.85
C SER A 437 16.18 -5.04 9.15
N SER A 438 15.99 -6.13 9.90
CA SER A 438 15.95 -7.50 9.37
C SER A 438 14.51 -7.93 9.12
N SER A 439 14.26 -8.60 7.99
CA SER A 439 12.98 -9.28 7.71
C SER A 439 12.84 -10.62 8.45
N ASN A 440 13.96 -11.23 8.83
CA ASN A 440 14.05 -12.51 9.55
C ASN A 440 14.38 -12.30 11.05
N ASP A 441 14.41 -13.39 11.84
CA ASP A 441 14.60 -13.47 13.30
C ASP A 441 15.93 -12.90 13.87
N GLY A 442 16.65 -12.06 13.13
CA GLY A 442 17.78 -11.27 13.60
C GLY A 442 19.16 -11.92 13.42
N THR A 443 19.25 -13.17 12.96
CA THR A 443 20.51 -13.89 12.70
C THR A 443 21.41 -13.16 11.68
N GLY A 444 20.81 -12.60 10.63
CA GLY A 444 21.55 -11.87 9.59
C GLY A 444 22.28 -10.62 10.09
N ILE A 445 21.88 -10.04 11.24
CA ILE A 445 22.55 -8.86 11.80
C ILE A 445 23.95 -9.20 12.32
N ASP A 446 24.07 -10.31 13.04
CA ASP A 446 25.36 -10.74 13.61
C ASP A 446 26.31 -11.24 12.52
N GLU A 447 25.80 -12.01 11.56
CA GLU A 447 26.58 -12.49 10.41
C GLU A 447 27.10 -11.32 9.54
N ALA A 448 26.23 -10.35 9.24
CA ALA A 448 26.64 -9.15 8.53
C ALA A 448 27.66 -8.32 9.31
N ALA A 449 27.54 -8.22 10.65
CA ALA A 449 28.49 -7.49 11.47
C ALA A 449 29.89 -8.12 11.39
N VAL A 450 30.00 -9.45 11.48
CA VAL A 450 31.26 -10.18 11.34
C VAL A 450 31.89 -9.94 9.97
N GLU A 451 31.11 -10.02 8.88
CA GLU A 451 31.64 -9.71 7.55
C GLU A 451 32.16 -8.27 7.46
N LEU A 452 31.41 -7.31 8.02
CA LEU A 452 31.77 -5.89 7.98
C LEU A 452 33.05 -5.56 8.76
N GLU A 453 33.47 -6.39 9.73
CA GLU A 453 34.74 -6.23 10.43
C GLU A 453 35.97 -6.34 9.51
N GLU A 454 35.85 -7.01 8.36
CA GLU A 454 36.93 -7.10 7.38
C GLU A 454 37.30 -5.75 6.74
N ILE A 455 36.35 -4.81 6.66
CA ILE A 455 36.53 -3.51 6.00
C ILE A 455 36.61 -2.33 6.98
N GLY A 456 36.37 -2.56 8.26
CA GLY A 456 36.37 -1.50 9.26
C GLY A 456 36.08 -1.97 10.67
N VAL A 457 36.11 -1.05 11.63
CA VAL A 457 35.69 -1.32 13.02
C VAL A 457 34.18 -1.12 13.10
N VAL A 458 33.46 -2.17 13.48
CA VAL A 458 32.00 -2.19 13.59
C VAL A 458 31.58 -2.03 15.05
N SER A 459 30.56 -1.22 15.29
CA SER A 459 29.86 -1.18 16.58
C SER A 459 28.36 -1.15 16.35
N LEU A 460 27.62 -1.93 17.13
CA LEU A 460 26.17 -2.09 16.98
C LEU A 460 25.44 -1.43 18.15
N ALA A 461 24.40 -0.65 17.85
CA ALA A 461 23.39 -0.26 18.83
C ALA A 461 22.07 -0.96 18.49
N ARG A 462 21.70 -1.94 19.33
CA ARG A 462 20.48 -2.75 19.20
C ARG A 462 19.32 -2.13 19.97
N HIS A 463 18.11 -2.64 19.73
CA HIS A 463 16.87 -2.19 20.38
C HIS A 463 16.60 -0.70 20.17
N MET A 464 16.75 -0.26 18.92
CA MET A 464 16.50 1.12 18.52
C MET A 464 15.17 1.23 17.77
N SER A 465 14.70 2.45 17.60
CA SER A 465 13.54 2.76 16.76
C SER A 465 13.77 4.06 16.01
N ILE A 466 13.27 4.09 14.77
CA ILE A 466 13.24 5.31 13.96
C ILE A 466 11.93 6.03 14.27
N VAL A 467 12.02 7.31 14.60
CA VAL A 467 10.89 8.22 14.66
C VAL A 467 10.99 9.14 13.45
N SER A 468 9.95 9.15 12.62
CA SER A 468 9.91 9.95 11.39
C SER A 468 8.80 10.99 11.49
N VAL A 469 9.17 12.25 11.23
CA VAL A 469 8.24 13.38 11.18
C VAL A 469 8.03 13.75 9.73
N VAL A 470 6.80 13.62 9.25
CA VAL A 470 6.42 13.80 7.84
C VAL A 470 5.58 15.06 7.69
N GLY A 471 5.85 15.84 6.64
CA GLY A 471 5.04 16.98 6.25
C GLY A 471 5.40 17.51 4.87
N HIS A 472 4.44 18.13 4.19
CA HIS A 472 4.71 18.72 2.88
C HIS A 472 5.72 19.88 2.99
N LYS A 473 6.82 19.79 2.23
CA LYS A 473 7.90 20.81 2.17
C LYS A 473 8.57 21.13 3.51
N MET A 474 8.71 20.14 4.41
CA MET A 474 9.57 20.17 5.61
C MET A 474 10.92 20.90 5.44
N ARG A 475 11.61 20.77 4.30
CA ARG A 475 12.90 21.48 4.07
C ARG A 475 12.75 23.00 4.10
N ASN A 476 11.60 23.52 3.65
CA ASN A 476 11.31 24.95 3.57
C ASN A 476 10.66 25.49 4.86
N MET A 477 10.34 24.61 5.82
CA MET A 477 9.79 24.97 7.13
C MET A 477 10.92 25.31 8.11
N VAL A 478 11.52 26.49 7.93
CA VAL A 478 12.60 26.99 8.78
C VAL A 478 12.15 27.00 10.25
N GLY A 479 12.94 26.37 11.12
CA GLY A 479 12.71 26.30 12.57
C GLY A 479 12.12 24.98 13.06
N VAL A 480 11.43 24.20 12.22
CA VAL A 480 10.78 22.95 12.65
C VAL A 480 11.78 21.91 13.17
N ALA A 481 12.92 21.74 12.50
CA ALA A 481 13.99 20.86 12.99
C ALA A 481 14.48 21.27 14.38
N GLY A 482 14.64 22.59 14.61
CA GLY A 482 15.03 23.13 15.91
C GLY A 482 13.97 22.88 16.99
N GLU A 483 12.68 23.04 16.66
CA GLU A 483 11.55 22.77 17.55
C GLU A 483 11.47 21.28 17.92
N ILE A 484 11.65 20.37 16.95
CA ILE A 484 11.70 18.91 17.19
C ILE A 484 12.81 18.58 18.18
N PHE A 485 14.06 18.95 17.88
CA PHE A 485 15.20 18.57 18.71
C PHE A 485 15.21 19.26 20.07
N SER A 486 14.71 20.50 20.16
CA SER A 486 14.55 21.19 21.46
C SER A 486 13.48 20.53 22.32
N SER A 487 12.38 20.06 21.71
CA SER A 487 11.31 19.34 22.42
C SER A 487 11.82 18.00 22.95
N LEU A 488 12.56 17.23 22.15
CA LEU A 488 13.17 15.97 22.56
C LEU A 488 14.22 16.17 23.68
N ALA A 489 15.05 17.21 23.56
CA ALA A 489 16.03 17.56 24.59
C ALA A 489 15.37 17.95 25.92
N SER A 490 14.26 18.69 25.88
CA SER A 490 13.47 19.05 27.06
C SER A 490 12.87 17.81 27.74
N ALA A 491 12.50 16.79 26.96
CA ALA A 491 12.07 15.48 27.44
C ALA A 491 13.22 14.54 27.84
N ARG A 492 14.48 15.00 27.76
CA ARG A 492 15.71 14.24 28.04
C ARG A 492 15.87 12.97 27.19
N ILE A 493 15.40 13.01 25.95
CA ILE A 493 15.54 11.92 24.99
C ILE A 493 16.85 12.09 24.21
N ASN A 494 17.68 11.05 24.18
CA ASN A 494 18.93 11.08 23.43
C ASN A 494 18.73 10.62 21.98
N ILE A 495 19.43 11.26 21.04
CA ILE A 495 19.34 10.96 19.62
C ILE A 495 20.63 10.28 19.17
N TYR A 496 20.50 9.13 18.50
CA TYR A 496 21.63 8.30 18.08
C TYR A 496 22.01 8.50 16.61
N LEU A 497 21.03 8.86 15.78
CA LEU A 497 21.23 9.12 14.36
C LEU A 497 20.17 10.13 13.93
N ILE A 498 20.55 11.09 13.08
CA ILE A 498 19.64 12.03 12.42
C ILE A 498 19.83 11.84 10.92
N SER A 499 18.72 11.81 10.19
CA SER A 499 18.72 11.84 8.74
C SER A 499 17.64 12.79 8.26
N GLN A 500 18.05 13.73 7.41
CA GLN A 500 17.16 14.57 6.64
C GLN A 500 17.58 14.39 5.18
N GLY A 501 16.75 13.67 4.42
CA GLY A 501 17.05 13.31 3.05
C GLY A 501 16.96 14.49 2.07
N ALA A 502 17.15 14.18 0.79
CA ALA A 502 16.87 15.12 -0.29
C ALA A 502 15.36 15.32 -0.51
N SER A 503 14.51 14.40 -0.01
CA SER A 503 13.06 14.63 -0.03
C SER A 503 12.74 15.79 0.93
N GLU A 504 12.03 16.80 0.43
CA GLU A 504 11.69 17.96 1.23
C GLU A 504 10.60 17.65 2.26
N ILE A 505 10.41 16.39 2.68
CA ILE A 505 9.13 15.91 3.22
C ILE A 505 9.26 15.17 4.54
N ASN A 506 10.44 14.64 4.87
CA ASN A 506 10.67 13.92 6.13
C ASN A 506 11.87 14.48 6.91
N ILE A 507 11.82 14.32 8.24
CA ILE A 507 12.97 14.36 9.14
C ILE A 507 12.87 13.12 10.02
N SER A 508 13.91 12.30 9.99
CA SER A 508 13.94 11.02 10.71
C SER A 508 15.09 10.99 11.70
N PHE A 509 14.85 10.43 12.87
CA PHE A 509 15.88 10.29 13.90
C PHE A 509 15.72 8.99 14.67
N VAL A 510 16.82 8.49 15.21
CA VAL A 510 16.88 7.20 15.89
C VAL A 510 17.03 7.41 17.39
N VAL A 511 16.16 6.76 18.15
CA VAL A 511 16.12 6.76 19.63
C VAL A 511 16.10 5.33 20.15
N LYS A 512 16.29 5.15 21.46
CA LYS A 512 16.09 3.83 22.08
C LYS A 512 14.63 3.41 21.94
N ALA A 513 14.37 2.13 21.72
CA ALA A 513 13.00 1.62 21.54
C ALA A 513 12.07 1.98 22.71
N GLN A 514 12.59 1.94 23.95
CA GLN A 514 11.84 2.31 25.16
C GLN A 514 11.43 3.79 25.21
N GLU A 515 12.13 4.68 24.49
CA GLU A 515 11.89 6.12 24.44
C GLU A 515 11.05 6.52 23.21
N ALA A 516 10.79 5.60 22.28
CA ALA A 516 10.16 5.90 20.99
C ALA A 516 8.73 6.45 21.14
N LEU A 517 7.93 5.87 22.05
CA LEU A 517 6.56 6.34 22.31
C LEU A 517 6.56 7.76 22.90
N LEU A 518 7.44 8.03 23.88
CA LEU A 518 7.58 9.36 24.47
C LEU A 518 8.06 10.37 23.42
N ALA A 519 9.01 9.99 22.56
CA ALA A 519 9.47 10.83 21.46
C ALA A 519 8.34 11.20 20.51
N MET A 520 7.51 10.23 20.10
CA MET A 520 6.33 10.47 19.27
C MET A 520 5.34 11.40 19.98
N GLU A 521 5.04 11.17 21.26
CA GLU A 521 4.12 12.00 22.06
C GLU A 521 4.60 13.45 22.17
N VAL A 522 5.88 13.65 22.44
CA VAL A 522 6.51 14.97 22.55
C VAL A 522 6.45 15.72 21.23
N VAL A 523 6.75 15.06 20.11
CA VAL A 523 6.66 15.70 18.79
C VAL A 523 5.20 16.01 18.43
N HIS A 524 4.29 15.06 18.65
CA HIS A 524 2.87 15.21 18.34
C HIS A 524 2.22 16.34 19.17
N THR A 525 2.58 16.45 20.44
CA THR A 525 2.01 17.48 21.33
C THR A 525 2.66 18.84 21.12
N ASN A 526 3.99 18.92 21.14
CA ASN A 526 4.68 20.21 21.18
C ASN A 526 4.93 20.80 19.79
N VAL A 527 5.28 19.95 18.81
CA VAL A 527 5.63 20.40 17.45
C VAL A 527 4.37 20.48 16.58
N MET A 528 3.52 19.46 16.62
CA MET A 528 2.26 19.49 15.87
C MET A 528 1.13 20.23 16.59
N ARG A 529 1.32 20.58 17.87
CA ARG A 529 0.36 21.34 18.69
C ARG A 529 -0.99 20.65 18.83
N ILE A 530 -0.98 19.32 18.90
CA ILE A 530 -2.18 18.52 19.12
C ILE A 530 -2.23 18.16 20.61
N PRO A 531 -3.19 18.70 21.39
CA PRO A 531 -3.26 18.47 22.83
C PRO A 531 -3.46 17.00 23.18
N LEU A 532 -2.99 16.61 24.35
CA LEU A 532 -3.10 15.24 24.87
C LEU A 532 -4.58 14.86 25.10
N HIS A 533 -4.87 13.56 25.09
CA HIS A 533 -6.22 13.09 25.31
C HIS A 533 -6.77 13.49 26.70
N SER A 534 -5.93 13.40 27.74
CA SER A 534 -6.28 13.82 29.11
C SER A 534 -6.52 15.33 29.24
N GLU A 535 -5.83 16.15 28.44
CA GLU A 535 -6.07 17.59 28.38
C GLU A 535 -7.38 17.91 27.64
N GLN A 536 -7.78 17.08 26.67
CA GLN A 536 -9.05 17.21 25.95
C GLN A 536 -10.26 16.81 26.81
N GLU A 537 -10.12 15.77 27.64
CA GLU A 537 -11.20 15.36 28.56
C GLU A 537 -11.45 16.40 29.67
N ASN A 538 -10.40 17.12 30.08
CA ASN A 538 -10.49 18.10 31.18
C ASN A 538 -10.71 19.56 30.72
N ASN A 539 -10.45 19.89 29.45
CA ASN A 539 -10.68 21.24 28.91
C ASN A 539 -12.03 21.35 28.17
N PHE A 540 -12.90 22.24 28.68
CA PHE A 540 -14.15 22.71 28.05
C PHE A 540 -13.98 23.48 26.71
N ILE A 541 -12.82 23.41 26.07
CA ILE A 541 -12.58 24.12 24.80
C ILE A 541 -12.96 23.18 23.65
N LYS A 542 -14.26 23.17 23.32
CA LYS A 542 -14.73 22.74 21.99
C LYS A 542 -14.17 23.71 20.96
N GLY A 543 -13.04 23.38 20.35
CA GLY A 543 -12.54 24.08 19.17
C GLY A 543 -13.51 23.91 17.97
N PRO A 544 -13.42 24.75 16.93
CA PRO A 544 -14.35 24.79 15.81
C PRO A 544 -14.27 23.57 14.85
N TRP A 545 -13.66 22.46 15.29
CA TRP A 545 -13.22 21.35 14.46
C TRP A 545 -13.99 20.05 14.72
N LEU A 546 -15.14 20.13 15.39
CA LEU A 546 -16.08 19.02 15.58
C LEU A 546 -17.37 19.31 14.81
N TYR A 547 -17.32 19.16 13.48
CA TYR A 547 -18.47 18.87 12.63
C TYR A 547 -18.04 17.99 11.46
#